data_AF-A0AAN8K6J3-F1
#
_entry.id   AF-A0AAN8K6J3-F1
#
_cell.length_a   1.000
_cell.length_b   1.000
_cell.length_c   1.000
_cell.angle_alpha   90.00
_cell.angle_beta   90.00
_cell.angle_gamma   90.00
#
_symmetry.space_group_name_H-M   'P 1'
#
loop_
_entity.id
_entity.type
_entity.pdbx_description
1 polymer ?
#
loop_
_entity_poly.entity_id
_entity_poly.type
_entity_poly.pdbx_seq_one_letter_code
_entity_poly.pdbx_strand_id
1 'polypeptide(L)'
;MRRLSIHGRCFVIQCLIVSQLWYTMAVLPLPEWVQNDINNMIIKFIWRNKPSAIKYNTIIGGKKSGGLGIPNLKLKGHALALKWLRKFFCPEYCCNWKATMCYFLRQYGNLELDYALFNIHFVKSFLEKLPVFYSFLLTSWDLIKNHKRSEPETFLEVCNEPLFNNKAIISNDGKVLYYDIYEKAGIRKIFDIV
;
A
#
# COMPACT_ATOMS: atom_id res chain seq x y z
N MET A 1 28.46 27.26 18.47
CA MET A 1 27.34 26.31 18.19
C MET A 1 27.73 24.90 18.60
N ARG A 2 26.99 24.27 19.52
CA ARG A 2 27.26 22.88 19.96
C ARG A 2 27.13 21.92 18.77
N ARG A 3 28.20 21.16 18.50
CA ARG A 3 28.23 20.14 17.45
C ARG A 3 27.35 18.96 17.88
N LEU A 4 26.13 18.83 17.33
CA LEU A 4 25.26 17.67 17.60
C LEU A 4 25.92 16.36 17.17
N SER A 5 25.84 15.33 18.03
CA SER A 5 26.27 13.97 17.69
C SER A 5 25.45 13.41 16.51
N ILE A 6 25.89 12.30 15.91
CA ILE A 6 25.12 11.59 14.88
C ILE A 6 23.76 11.17 15.44
N HIS A 7 23.73 10.61 16.65
CA HIS A 7 22.50 10.21 17.34
C HIS A 7 21.57 11.40 17.61
N GLY A 8 22.10 12.54 18.06
CA GLY A 8 21.29 13.73 18.28
C GLY A 8 20.65 14.25 16.99
N ARG A 9 21.36 14.19 15.87
CA ARG A 9 20.82 14.56 14.55
C ARG A 9 19.75 13.58 14.06
N CYS A 10 19.95 12.29 14.27
CA CYS A 10 18.92 11.28 13.95
C CYS A 10 17.65 11.52 14.77
N PHE A 11 17.79 11.87 16.05
CA PHE A 11 16.65 12.19 16.91
C PHE A 11 15.90 13.45 16.44
N VAL A 12 16.62 14.53 16.10
CA VAL A 12 16.01 15.74 15.53
C VAL A 12 15.23 15.42 14.25
N ILE A 13 15.82 14.65 13.34
CA ILE A 13 15.12 14.19 12.12
C ILE A 13 13.86 13.42 12.50
N GLN A 14 13.95 12.49 13.43
CA GLN A 14 12.81 11.67 13.83
C GLN A 14 11.67 12.56 14.35
N CYS A 15 11.95 13.51 15.25
CA CYS A 15 10.95 14.45 15.75
C CYS A 15 10.29 15.29 14.64
N LEU A 16 11.07 15.78 13.67
CA LEU A 16 10.55 16.57 12.54
C LEU A 16 9.69 15.73 11.59
N ILE A 17 10.15 14.52 11.26
CA ILE A 17 9.40 13.57 10.43
C ILE A 17 8.07 13.22 11.12
N VAL A 18 8.10 13.01 12.44
CA VAL A 18 6.90 12.67 13.22
C VAL A 18 5.83 13.76 13.11
N SER A 19 6.24 15.01 13.32
CA SER A 19 5.31 16.13 13.50
C SER A 19 4.72 16.62 12.18
N GLN A 20 5.50 16.67 11.11
CA GLN A 20 5.08 17.28 9.85
C GLN A 20 4.81 16.25 8.75
N LEU A 21 5.73 15.30 8.59
CA LEU A 21 5.72 14.42 7.41
C LEU A 21 4.71 13.29 7.53
N TRP A 22 4.55 12.68 8.71
CA TRP A 22 3.56 11.60 8.86
C TRP A 22 2.12 12.08 8.74
N TYR A 23 1.83 13.31 9.18
CA TYR A 23 0.51 13.90 9.03
C TYR A 23 0.17 14.09 7.55
N THR A 24 1.08 14.68 6.78
CA THR A 24 0.88 14.89 5.33
C THR A 24 0.80 13.56 4.57
N MET A 25 1.69 12.62 4.86
CA MET A 25 1.68 11.27 4.27
C MET A 25 0.43 10.46 4.58
N ALA A 26 -0.27 10.77 5.67
CA ALA A 26 -1.50 10.08 6.01
C ALA A 26 -2.66 10.48 5.10
N VAL A 27 -2.61 11.64 4.46
CA VAL A 27 -3.67 12.17 3.59
C VAL A 27 -3.26 12.11 2.12
N LEU A 28 -2.00 12.38 1.81
CA LEU A 28 -1.48 12.43 0.46
C LEU A 28 -0.31 11.45 0.28
N PRO A 29 -0.38 10.56 -0.72
CA PRO A 29 0.77 9.74 -1.07
C PRO A 29 1.89 10.62 -1.61
N LEU A 30 3.10 10.44 -1.09
CA LEU A 30 4.26 11.18 -1.58
C LEU A 30 4.72 10.59 -2.92
N PRO A 31 4.90 11.43 -3.96
CA PRO A 31 5.58 11.01 -5.18
C PRO A 31 6.99 10.51 -4.89
N GLU A 32 7.48 9.58 -5.71
CA GLU A 32 8.79 8.95 -5.52
C GLU A 32 9.94 9.96 -5.54
N TRP A 33 9.88 10.98 -6.42
CA TRP A 33 10.88 12.04 -6.48
C TRP A 33 10.96 12.83 -5.17
N VAL A 34 9.82 13.15 -4.54
CA VAL A 34 9.78 13.85 -3.23
C VAL A 34 10.39 12.97 -2.15
N GLN A 35 10.07 11.68 -2.13
CA GLN A 35 10.64 10.75 -1.16
C GLN A 35 12.17 10.68 -1.28
N ASN A 36 12.67 10.64 -2.52
CA ASN A 36 14.11 10.61 -2.80
C ASN A 36 14.79 11.92 -2.37
N ASP A 37 14.19 13.07 -2.64
CA ASP A 37 14.71 14.36 -2.22
C ASP A 37 14.78 14.49 -0.69
N ILE A 38 13.71 14.10 0.01
CA ILE A 38 13.69 14.10 1.48
C ILE A 38 14.75 13.13 2.02
N ASN A 39 14.88 11.93 1.46
CA ASN A 39 15.92 10.97 1.85
C ASN A 39 17.32 11.55 1.67
N ASN A 40 17.57 12.24 0.56
CA ASN A 40 18.84 12.92 0.29
C ASN A 40 19.11 14.04 1.31
N MET A 41 18.10 14.84 1.67
CA MET A 41 18.22 15.86 2.71
C MET A 41 18.53 15.26 4.08
N ILE A 42 17.88 14.15 4.44
CA ILE A 42 18.13 13.41 5.68
C ILE A 42 19.58 12.94 5.73
N ILE A 43 20.07 12.29 4.67
CA ILE A 43 21.46 11.81 4.58
C ILE A 43 22.44 12.99 4.72
N LYS A 44 22.22 14.07 3.97
CA LYS A 44 23.06 15.29 4.05
C LYS A 44 23.09 15.86 5.47
N PHE A 45 21.96 15.90 6.17
CA PHE A 45 21.90 16.39 7.55
C PHE A 45 22.68 15.48 8.53
N ILE A 46 22.52 14.16 8.42
CA ILE A 46 23.23 13.16 9.25
C ILE A 46 24.74 13.20 9.03
N TRP A 47 25.19 13.59 7.83
CA TRP A 47 26.61 13.66 7.52
C TRP A 47 27.17 15.08 7.47
N ARG A 48 26.38 16.13 7.76
CA ARG A 48 26.79 17.55 7.64
C ARG A 48 27.34 17.87 6.25
N ASN A 49 26.59 17.48 5.21
CA ASN A 49 27.00 17.63 3.81
C ASN A 49 28.30 16.90 3.43
N LYS A 50 28.80 16.01 4.29
CA LYS A 50 29.92 15.11 3.97
C LYS A 50 29.39 13.87 3.22
N PRO A 51 30.24 13.18 2.45
CA PRO A 51 29.89 11.89 1.87
C PRO A 51 29.43 10.92 2.96
N SER A 52 28.39 10.15 2.65
CA SER A 52 27.83 9.18 3.58
C SER A 52 28.84 8.05 3.82
N ALA A 53 29.25 7.87 5.07
CA ALA A 53 30.14 6.76 5.43
C ALA A 53 29.43 5.40 5.43
N ILE A 54 28.09 5.40 5.48
CA ILE A 54 27.25 4.21 5.61
C ILE A 54 26.18 4.24 4.53
N LYS A 55 25.88 3.08 3.92
CA LYS A 55 24.80 2.92 2.95
C LYS A 55 23.43 3.23 3.58
N TYR A 56 22.52 3.81 2.81
CA TYR A 56 21.18 4.19 3.29
C TYR A 56 20.41 3.01 3.92
N ASN A 57 20.47 1.81 3.32
CA ASN A 57 19.80 0.61 3.85
C ASN A 57 20.27 0.23 5.26
N THR A 58 21.52 0.50 5.60
CA THR A 58 22.05 0.26 6.95
C THR A 58 21.63 1.39 7.90
N ILE A 59 21.53 2.64 7.41
CA ILE A 59 21.07 3.80 8.19
C ILE A 59 19.62 3.61 8.68
N ILE A 60 18.74 3.12 7.80
CA ILE A 60 17.33 2.85 8.16
C ILE A 60 17.15 1.61 9.05
N GLY A 61 18.21 0.80 9.21
CA GLY A 61 18.18 -0.39 10.05
C GLY A 61 17.82 -0.06 11.50
N GLY A 62 17.20 -1.02 12.19
CA GLY A 62 16.87 -0.87 13.61
C GLY A 62 18.12 -0.71 14.47
N LYS A 63 18.02 0.06 15.56
CA LYS A 63 19.13 0.30 16.50
C LYS A 63 19.73 -1.01 17.05
N LYS A 64 18.90 -2.03 17.25
CA LYS A 64 19.33 -3.37 17.71
C LYS A 64 20.21 -4.11 16.68
N SER A 65 20.07 -3.79 15.41
CA SER A 65 20.82 -4.39 14.29
C SER A 65 22.00 -3.51 13.85
N GLY A 66 22.42 -2.55 14.68
CA GLY A 66 23.51 -1.62 14.37
C GLY A 66 23.14 -0.47 13.43
N GLY A 67 21.85 -0.29 13.10
CA GLY A 67 21.38 0.83 12.29
C GLY A 67 21.08 2.09 13.10
N LEU A 68 20.81 3.21 12.43
CA LEU A 68 20.53 4.49 13.09
C LEU A 68 19.06 4.68 13.48
N GLY A 69 18.17 3.76 13.05
CA GLY A 69 16.75 3.76 13.39
C GLY A 69 15.94 4.85 12.70
N ILE A 70 16.39 5.32 11.53
CA ILE A 70 15.66 6.32 10.75
C ILE A 70 14.50 5.66 10.01
N PRO A 71 13.28 6.21 10.08
CA PRO A 71 12.12 5.61 9.44
C PRO A 71 12.27 5.63 7.91
N ASN A 72 12.00 4.48 7.28
CA ASN A 72 11.87 4.40 5.83
C ASN A 72 10.52 5.03 5.41
N LEU A 73 10.58 6.12 4.65
CA LEU A 73 9.40 6.88 4.22
C LEU A 73 8.45 6.05 3.35
N LYS A 74 8.99 5.28 2.40
CA LYS A 74 8.21 4.43 1.50
C LYS A 74 7.40 3.39 2.28
N LEU A 75 8.08 2.65 3.15
CA LEU A 75 7.44 1.64 4.01
C LEU A 75 6.42 2.27 4.97
N LYS A 76 6.73 3.44 5.53
CA LYS A 76 5.81 4.16 6.41
C LYS A 76 4.55 4.62 5.67
N GLY A 77 4.69 5.09 4.43
CA GLY A 77 3.57 5.49 3.57
C GLY A 77 2.61 4.33 3.31
N HIS A 78 3.16 3.17 2.91
CA HIS A 78 2.35 1.96 2.73
C HIS A 78 1.69 1.51 4.06
N ALA A 79 2.40 1.57 5.19
CA ALA A 79 1.82 1.25 6.49
C ALA A 79 0.65 2.17 6.87
N LEU A 80 0.74 3.47 6.55
CA LEU A 80 -0.35 4.42 6.76
C LEU A 80 -1.54 4.13 5.83
N ALA A 81 -1.30 3.82 4.57
CA ALA A 81 -2.34 3.40 3.63
C ALA A 81 -3.06 2.14 4.11
N LEU A 82 -2.33 1.14 4.59
CA LEU A 82 -2.92 -0.08 5.16
C LEU A 82 -3.73 0.20 6.43
N LYS A 83 -3.32 1.16 7.25
CA LYS A 83 -4.11 1.61 8.41
C LYS A 83 -5.45 2.21 7.96
N TRP A 84 -5.47 2.95 6.85
CA TRP A 84 -6.71 3.47 6.26
C TRP A 84 -7.58 2.35 5.69
N LEU A 85 -6.99 1.40 4.97
CA LEU A 85 -7.73 0.21 4.51
C LEU A 85 -8.34 -0.57 5.66
N ARG A 86 -7.62 -0.74 6.78
CA ARG A 86 -8.20 -1.37 7.97
C ARG A 86 -9.45 -0.62 8.44
N LYS A 87 -9.43 0.72 8.46
CA LYS A 87 -10.61 1.54 8.80
C LYS A 87 -11.72 1.42 7.77
N PHE A 88 -11.38 1.27 6.49
CA PHE A 88 -12.35 1.09 5.40
C PHE A 88 -13.23 -0.15 5.66
N PHE A 89 -12.62 -1.25 6.11
CA PHE A 89 -13.32 -2.49 6.41
C PHE A 89 -13.97 -2.55 7.79
N CYS A 90 -13.69 -1.60 8.69
CA CYS A 90 -14.40 -1.53 9.96
C CYS A 90 -15.86 -1.03 9.72
N PRO A 91 -16.89 -1.78 10.14
CA PRO A 91 -18.29 -1.41 9.93
C PRO A 91 -18.70 -0.17 10.72
N GLU A 92 -18.10 0.06 11.89
CA GLU A 92 -18.36 1.19 12.78
C GLU A 92 -17.99 2.56 12.17
N TYR A 93 -17.18 2.59 11.11
CA TYR A 93 -16.72 3.83 10.47
C TYR A 93 -17.58 4.15 9.25
N CYS A 94 -18.58 5.02 9.44
CA CYS A 94 -19.37 5.62 8.37
C CYS A 94 -18.85 7.04 8.09
N CYS A 95 -17.99 7.18 7.08
CA CYS A 95 -17.39 8.48 6.71
C CYS A 95 -17.46 8.71 5.20
N ASN A 96 -17.53 9.97 4.78
CA ASN A 96 -17.68 10.34 3.36
C ASN A 96 -16.60 9.72 2.47
N TRP A 97 -15.34 9.71 2.89
CA TRP A 97 -14.24 9.13 2.10
C TRP A 97 -14.43 7.63 1.80
N LYS A 98 -15.10 6.88 2.69
CA LYS A 98 -15.43 5.46 2.50
C LYS A 98 -16.55 5.32 1.47
N ALA A 99 -17.61 6.12 1.58
CA ALA A 99 -18.67 6.15 0.58
C ALA A 99 -18.13 6.52 -0.81
N THR A 100 -17.24 7.50 -0.90
CA THR A 100 -16.55 7.89 -2.13
C THR A 100 -15.70 6.76 -2.69
N MET A 101 -14.95 6.02 -1.84
CA MET A 101 -14.19 4.85 -2.28
C MET A 101 -15.12 3.76 -2.85
N CYS A 102 -16.22 3.45 -2.16
CA CYS A 102 -17.21 2.48 -2.63
C CYS A 102 -17.82 2.89 -3.97
N TYR A 103 -18.13 4.18 -4.15
CA TYR A 103 -18.61 4.71 -5.42
C TYR A 103 -17.62 4.42 -6.55
N PHE A 104 -16.33 4.73 -6.37
CA PHE A 104 -15.32 4.49 -7.40
C PHE A 104 -15.07 2.99 -7.68
N LEU A 105 -15.06 2.16 -6.63
CA LEU A 105 -14.94 0.70 -6.77
C LEU A 105 -16.07 0.12 -7.61
N ARG A 106 -17.31 0.54 -7.36
CA ARG A 106 -18.49 0.10 -8.11
C ARG A 106 -18.48 0.65 -9.54
N GLN A 107 -18.22 1.95 -9.70
CA GLN A 107 -18.28 2.62 -11.00
C GLN A 107 -17.25 2.12 -11.99
N TYR A 108 -16.01 1.85 -11.55
CA TYR A 108 -14.91 1.53 -12.46
C TYR A 108 -14.42 0.09 -12.40
N GLY A 109 -14.72 -0.64 -11.32
CA GLY A 109 -14.27 -2.02 -11.13
C GLY A 109 -15.42 -3.02 -11.02
N ASN A 110 -16.68 -2.57 -10.95
CA ASN A 110 -17.82 -3.42 -10.59
C ASN A 110 -17.58 -4.22 -9.30
N LEU A 111 -16.80 -3.64 -8.37
CA LEU A 111 -16.36 -4.29 -7.14
C LEU A 111 -17.23 -3.88 -5.97
N GLU A 112 -17.53 -4.85 -5.12
CA GLU A 112 -18.19 -4.65 -3.85
C GLU A 112 -17.22 -4.81 -2.68
N LEU A 113 -17.71 -4.43 -1.49
CA LEU A 113 -16.98 -4.57 -0.23
C LEU A 113 -17.12 -6.00 0.30
N ASP A 114 -16.46 -6.96 -0.35
CA ASP A 114 -16.50 -8.35 0.05
C ASP A 114 -15.12 -9.02 0.00
N TYR A 115 -15.08 -10.32 0.31
CA TYR A 115 -13.86 -11.11 0.35
C TYR A 115 -13.09 -11.06 -0.99
N ALA A 116 -13.79 -10.93 -2.11
CA ALA A 116 -13.20 -10.93 -3.44
C ALA A 116 -12.22 -9.76 -3.65
N LEU A 117 -12.50 -8.58 -3.09
CA LEU A 117 -11.61 -7.41 -3.16
C LEU A 117 -10.20 -7.73 -2.62
N PHE A 118 -10.09 -8.67 -1.69
CA PHE A 118 -8.83 -9.05 -1.08
C PHE A 118 -8.00 -10.02 -1.91
N ASN A 119 -8.55 -10.67 -2.93
CA ASN A 119 -7.79 -11.64 -3.73
C ASN A 119 -7.66 -11.25 -5.21
N ILE A 120 -8.37 -10.20 -5.63
CA ILE A 120 -8.27 -9.62 -6.97
C ILE A 120 -6.91 -8.92 -7.16
N HIS A 121 -6.33 -9.08 -8.34
CA HIS A 121 -5.26 -8.24 -8.84
C HIS A 121 -5.84 -7.00 -9.53
N PHE A 122 -5.49 -5.81 -9.04
CA PHE A 122 -6.00 -4.58 -9.64
C PHE A 122 -5.28 -4.27 -10.96
N VAL A 123 -6.06 -4.20 -12.04
CA VAL A 123 -5.52 -3.83 -13.36
C VAL A 123 -5.10 -2.36 -13.35
N LYS A 124 -3.97 -2.05 -14.00
CA LYS A 124 -3.41 -0.68 -14.03
C LYS A 124 -4.42 0.36 -14.57
N SER A 125 -5.15 0.02 -15.62
CA SER A 125 -6.17 0.89 -16.23
C SER A 125 -7.34 1.22 -15.29
N PHE A 126 -7.63 0.33 -14.33
CA PHE A 126 -8.60 0.60 -13.27
C PHE A 126 -8.02 1.57 -12.23
N LEU A 127 -6.78 1.32 -11.78
CA LEU A 127 -6.11 2.18 -10.79
C LEU A 127 -5.91 3.62 -11.29
N GLU A 128 -5.69 3.82 -12.59
CA GLU A 128 -5.53 5.14 -13.21
C GLU A 128 -6.82 5.98 -13.22
N LYS A 129 -8.00 5.33 -13.15
CA LYS A 129 -9.30 6.02 -13.05
C LYS A 129 -9.61 6.50 -11.63
N LEU A 130 -8.87 6.02 -10.64
CA LEU A 130 -9.09 6.37 -9.24
C LEU A 130 -8.29 7.61 -8.86
N PRO A 131 -8.82 8.45 -7.95
CA PRO A 131 -8.01 9.45 -7.29
C PRO A 131 -6.76 8.84 -6.65
N VAL A 132 -5.65 9.58 -6.69
CA VAL A 132 -4.31 9.11 -6.28
C VAL A 132 -4.29 8.50 -4.87
N PHE A 133 -5.10 9.04 -3.96
CA PHE A 133 -5.25 8.49 -2.62
C PHE A 133 -5.77 7.04 -2.64
N TYR A 134 -6.86 6.77 -3.35
CA TYR A 134 -7.48 5.44 -3.40
C TYR A 134 -6.64 4.44 -4.19
N SER A 135 -6.05 4.85 -5.30
CA SER A 135 -5.13 3.98 -6.05
C SER A 135 -3.94 3.58 -5.17
N PHE A 136 -3.39 4.51 -4.40
CA PHE A 136 -2.30 4.21 -3.46
C PHE A 136 -2.71 3.25 -2.33
N LEU A 137 -3.95 3.33 -1.82
CA LEU A 137 -4.46 2.35 -0.86
C LEU A 137 -4.43 0.94 -1.47
N LEU A 138 -5.02 0.76 -2.65
CA LEU A 138 -5.11 -0.54 -3.32
C LEU A 138 -3.73 -1.10 -3.70
N THR A 139 -2.84 -0.26 -4.24
CA THR A 139 -1.45 -0.66 -4.52
C THR A 139 -0.70 -1.06 -3.25
N SER A 140 -0.94 -0.37 -2.13
CA SER A 140 -0.33 -0.75 -0.85
C SER A 140 -0.82 -2.11 -0.34
N TRP A 141 -2.07 -2.47 -0.65
CA TRP A 141 -2.61 -3.80 -0.37
C TRP A 141 -1.98 -4.88 -1.25
N ASP A 142 -1.82 -4.63 -2.55
CA ASP A 142 -1.15 -5.56 -3.48
C ASP A 142 0.26 -5.94 -3.03
N LEU A 143 1.01 -4.98 -2.46
CA LEU A 143 2.33 -5.26 -1.89
C LEU A 143 2.29 -6.30 -0.78
N ILE A 144 1.27 -6.27 0.10
CA ILE A 144 1.13 -7.27 1.16
C ILE A 144 0.67 -8.61 0.61
N LYS A 145 -0.34 -8.62 -0.27
CA LYS A 145 -0.89 -9.85 -0.84
C LYS A 145 0.17 -10.69 -1.51
N ASN A 146 1.02 -10.08 -2.34
CA ASN A 146 2.08 -10.79 -3.05
C ASN A 146 3.09 -11.46 -2.09
N HIS A 147 3.17 -11.00 -0.83
CA HIS A 147 4.05 -11.58 0.19
C HIS A 147 3.35 -12.54 1.16
N LYS A 148 2.02 -12.49 1.30
CA LYS A 148 1.28 -13.17 2.39
C LYS A 148 -0.04 -13.82 1.96
N ARG A 149 -0.32 -14.01 0.68
CA ARG A 149 -1.52 -14.74 0.26
C ARG A 149 -1.40 -16.20 0.71
N SER A 150 -2.28 -16.60 1.63
CA SER A 150 -2.49 -18.00 1.95
C SER A 150 -3.27 -18.67 0.82
N GLU A 151 -2.93 -19.90 0.51
CA GLU A 151 -3.74 -20.72 -0.39
C GLU A 151 -5.03 -21.13 0.32
N PRO A 152 -6.19 -21.16 -0.36
CA PRO A 152 -7.43 -21.61 0.22
C PRO A 152 -7.33 -23.12 0.56
N GLU A 153 -7.70 -23.50 1.78
CA GLU A 153 -7.61 -24.88 2.27
C GLU A 153 -8.94 -25.62 2.14
N THR A 154 -10.06 -24.89 2.18
CA THR A 154 -11.40 -25.47 2.14
C THR A 154 -12.14 -25.17 0.83
N PHE A 155 -13.07 -26.06 0.46
CA PHE A 155 -13.94 -25.85 -0.70
C PHE A 155 -14.72 -24.53 -0.63
N LEU A 156 -15.18 -24.15 0.57
CA LEU A 156 -15.88 -22.88 0.80
C LEU A 156 -14.97 -21.66 0.56
N GLU A 157 -13.69 -21.74 0.93
CA GLU A 157 -12.73 -20.67 0.65
C GLU A 157 -12.46 -20.56 -0.84
N VAL A 158 -12.29 -21.69 -1.54
CA VAL A 158 -12.17 -21.73 -3.01
C VAL A 158 -13.42 -21.12 -3.66
N CYS A 159 -14.62 -21.48 -3.22
CA CYS A 159 -15.86 -20.93 -3.77
C CYS A 159 -15.97 -19.40 -3.59
N ASN A 160 -15.40 -18.85 -2.51
CA ASN A 160 -15.42 -17.41 -2.25
C ASN A 160 -14.32 -16.63 -2.99
N GLU A 161 -13.40 -17.32 -3.67
CA GLU A 161 -12.38 -16.67 -4.49
C GLU A 161 -13.02 -15.91 -5.67
N PRO A 162 -12.48 -14.74 -6.04
CA PRO A 162 -12.86 -14.05 -7.26
C PRO A 162 -12.56 -14.95 -8.47
N LEU A 163 -13.52 -15.02 -9.40
CA LEU A 163 -13.36 -15.72 -10.67
C LEU A 163 -12.46 -14.92 -11.62
N PHE A 164 -12.69 -13.61 -11.70
CA PHE A 164 -11.95 -12.71 -12.57
C PHE A 164 -10.83 -11.99 -11.84
N ASN A 165 -9.77 -11.63 -12.58
CA ASN A 165 -8.60 -10.92 -12.05
C ASN A 165 -7.91 -11.66 -10.88
N ASN A 166 -8.08 -12.98 -10.76
CA ASN A 166 -7.44 -13.79 -9.74
C ASN A 166 -6.13 -14.40 -10.23
N LYS A 167 -4.99 -14.09 -9.59
CA LYS A 167 -3.68 -14.66 -9.99
C LYS A 167 -3.60 -16.18 -9.93
N ALA A 168 -4.45 -16.84 -9.14
CA ALA A 168 -4.52 -18.29 -9.06
C ALA A 168 -5.28 -18.91 -10.25
N ILE A 169 -6.09 -18.14 -10.96
CA ILE A 169 -6.93 -18.59 -12.08
C ILE A 169 -6.39 -17.98 -13.37
N ILE A 170 -5.69 -18.80 -14.12
CA ILE A 170 -5.01 -18.40 -15.35
C ILE A 170 -5.66 -19.13 -16.51
N SER A 171 -5.92 -18.41 -17.60
CA SER A 171 -6.36 -19.01 -18.87
C SER A 171 -5.23 -19.85 -19.48
N ASN A 172 -5.57 -20.71 -20.45
CA ASN A 172 -4.59 -21.51 -21.21
C ASN A 172 -3.48 -20.65 -21.85
N ASP A 173 -3.77 -19.37 -22.12
CA ASP A 173 -2.83 -18.40 -22.70
C ASP A 173 -1.88 -17.75 -21.67
N GLY A 174 -1.90 -18.19 -20.41
CA GLY A 174 -1.05 -17.64 -19.34
C GLY A 174 -1.49 -16.28 -18.78
N LYS A 175 -2.64 -15.76 -19.22
CA LYS A 175 -3.22 -14.49 -18.74
C LYS A 175 -4.27 -14.74 -17.66
N VAL A 176 -4.41 -13.78 -16.75
CA VAL A 176 -5.46 -13.81 -15.74
C VAL A 176 -6.83 -13.77 -16.41
N LEU A 177 -7.75 -14.61 -15.94
CA LEU A 177 -9.09 -14.73 -16.51
C LEU A 177 -9.89 -13.42 -16.34
N TYR A 178 -10.46 -12.92 -17.43
CA TYR A 178 -11.34 -11.75 -17.41
C TYR A 178 -12.31 -11.76 -18.60
N TYR A 179 -13.61 -11.63 -18.31
CA TYR A 179 -14.66 -11.50 -19.32
C TYR A 179 -15.72 -10.48 -18.90
N ASP A 180 -15.76 -9.36 -19.61
CA ASP A 180 -16.63 -8.20 -19.32
C ASP A 180 -18.13 -8.55 -19.31
N ILE A 181 -18.58 -9.42 -20.22
CA ILE A 181 -19.99 -9.80 -20.34
C ILE A 181 -20.48 -10.51 -19.07
N TYR A 182 -19.70 -11.47 -18.56
CA TYR A 182 -20.06 -12.26 -17.38
C TYR A 182 -19.95 -11.44 -16.10
N GLU A 183 -18.92 -10.59 -16.01
CA GLU A 183 -18.77 -9.67 -14.86
C GLU A 183 -19.95 -8.69 -14.78
N LYS A 184 -20.41 -8.16 -15.92
CA LYS A 184 -21.62 -7.30 -16.00
C LYS A 184 -22.92 -8.05 -15.69
N ALA A 185 -22.98 -9.34 -16.01
CA ALA A 185 -24.11 -10.20 -15.65
C ALA A 185 -24.16 -10.54 -14.15
N GLY A 186 -23.13 -10.17 -13.37
CA GLY A 186 -23.07 -10.38 -11.93
C GLY A 186 -22.31 -11.63 -11.50
N ILE A 187 -21.73 -12.39 -12.44
CA ILE A 187 -20.88 -13.55 -12.14
C ILE A 187 -19.51 -13.03 -11.70
N ARG A 188 -19.15 -13.25 -10.43
CA ARG A 188 -17.94 -12.66 -9.82
C ARG A 188 -17.10 -13.66 -9.05
N LYS A 189 -17.71 -14.70 -8.45
CA LYS A 189 -17.04 -15.70 -7.61
C LYS A 189 -17.04 -17.06 -8.28
N ILE A 190 -16.16 -17.95 -7.82
CA ILE A 190 -16.20 -19.36 -8.23
C ILE A 190 -17.54 -20.00 -7.84
N PHE A 191 -18.14 -19.61 -6.72
CA PHE A 191 -19.45 -20.09 -6.31
C PHE A 191 -20.56 -19.83 -7.36
N ASP A 192 -20.44 -18.78 -8.17
CA ASP A 192 -21.47 -18.41 -9.15
C ASP A 192 -21.48 -19.35 -10.38
N ILE A 193 -20.47 -20.21 -10.52
CA ILE A 193 -20.33 -21.17 -11.63
C ILE A 193 -20.46 -22.63 -11.18
N VAL A 194 -20.64 -22.89 -9.88
CA VAL A 194 -20.74 -24.24 -9.29
C VAL A 194 -22.18 -24.58 -8.92
#